data_AF-A0A1C5SM19-F1
#
_entry.id   AF-A0A1C5SM19-F1
#
_cell.length_a   1.000
_cell.length_b   1.000
_cell.length_c   1.000
_cell.angle_alpha   90.00
_cell.angle_beta   90.00
_cell.angle_gamma   90.00
#
_symmetry.space_group_name_H-M   'P 1'
#
loop_
_entity.id
_entity.type
_entity.pdbx_description
1 polymer ?
#
loop_
_entity_poly.entity_id
_entity_poly.type
_entity_poly.pdbx_seq_one_letter_code
_entity_poly.pdbx_strand_id
1 'polypeptide(L)' 'MKQYLSDHKILQVILCLIIFIVSLALIILGQKEIGYIGILKMMIGLAGILFLLGFYNSFYNK' A
#
# COMPACT_ATOMS: atom_id res chain seq x y z
N MET A 1 20.76 20.59 6.55
CA MET A 1 20.08 19.98 5.39
C MET A 1 19.77 18.47 5.53
N LYS A 2 20.17 17.80 6.63
CA LYS A 2 19.86 16.38 6.87
C LYS A 2 18.48 16.18 7.53
N GLN A 3 18.01 17.18 8.28
CA GLN A 3 16.72 17.15 8.99
C GLN A 3 15.51 17.30 8.05
N TYR A 4 15.56 18.26 7.11
CA TYR A 4 14.51 18.49 6.10
C TYR A 4 14.28 17.26 5.18
N LEU A 5 15.34 16.53 4.84
CA LEU A 5 15.25 15.25 4.11
C LEU A 5 14.69 14.10 4.96
N SER A 6 14.77 14.20 6.29
CA SER A 6 14.32 13.14 7.23
C SER A 6 12.83 13.26 7.55
N ASP A 7 12.29 14.48 7.63
CA ASP A 7 10.85 14.72 7.80
C ASP A 7 10.02 14.15 6.63
N HIS A 8 10.49 14.28 5.38
CA HIS A 8 9.83 13.69 4.22
C HIS A 8 9.83 12.15 4.22
N LYS A 9 10.87 11.53 4.77
CA LYS A 9 10.98 10.07 4.85
C LYS A 9 9.99 9.49 5.85
N ILE A 10 9.84 10.13 7.01
CA ILE A 10 8.85 9.71 8.02
C ILE A 10 7.44 9.84 7.46
N LEU A 11 7.14 10.96 6.78
CA LEU A 11 5.84 11.15 6.12
C LEU A 11 5.59 10.12 5.02
N GLN A 12 6.59 9.77 4.20
CA GLN A 12 6.48 8.71 3.19
C GLN A 12 6.24 7.34 3.80
N VAL A 13 6.93 7.01 4.90
CA VAL A 13 6.74 5.74 5.63
C VAL A 13 5.34 5.66 6.22
N ILE A 14 4.86 6.74 6.85
CA ILE A 14 3.51 6.83 7.40
C ILE A 14 2.47 6.65 6.28
N LEU A 15 2.66 7.34 5.13
CA LEU A 15 1.76 7.22 4.00
C LEU A 15 1.73 5.80 3.43
N CYS A 16 2.90 5.17 3.26
CA CYS A 16 2.98 3.76 2.84
C CYS A 16 2.27 2.85 3.84
N LEU A 17 2.46 3.06 5.14
CA LEU A 17 1.85 2.24 6.18
C LEU A 17 0.31 2.34 6.16
N ILE A 18 -0.23 3.55 5.95
CA ILE A 18 -1.68 3.76 5.79
C ILE A 18 -2.19 3.01 4.55
N ILE A 19 -1.54 3.17 3.40
CA ILE A 19 -1.96 2.50 2.16
C ILE A 19 -1.89 0.97 2.33
N PHE A 20 -0.85 0.46 2.99
CA PHE A 20 -0.70 -0.97 3.27
C PHE A 20 -1.85 -1.52 4.12
N ILE A 21 -2.23 -0.83 5.20
CA ILE A 21 -3.35 -1.22 6.05
C ILE A 21 -4.66 -1.21 5.25
N VAL A 22 -4.90 -0.18 4.45
CA VAL A 22 -6.11 -0.09 3.61
C VAL A 22 -6.16 -1.23 2.59
N SER A 23 -5.04 -1.53 1.94
CA SER A 23 -4.94 -2.67 1.01
C SER A 23 -5.22 -4.01 1.68
N LEU A 24 -4.70 -4.24 2.88
CA LEU A 24 -5.00 -5.45 3.66
C LEU A 24 -6.48 -5.51 4.06
N ALA A 25 -7.05 -4.40 4.52
CA ALA A 25 -8.47 -4.34 4.87
C ALA A 25 -9.37 -4.68 3.67
N LEU A 26 -9.05 -4.18 2.47
CA LEU A 26 -9.77 -4.52 1.24
C LEU A 26 -9.70 -6.02 0.91
N ILE A 27 -8.55 -6.64 1.09
CA ILE A 27 -8.38 -8.09 0.87
C ILE A 27 -9.22 -8.89 1.88
N ILE A 28 -9.10 -8.56 3.17
CA ILE A 28 -9.80 -9.26 4.26
C ILE A 28 -11.32 -9.10 4.14
N LEU A 29 -11.80 -7.88 3.84
CA LEU A 29 -13.23 -7.62 3.66
C LEU A 29 -13.75 -8.24 2.37
N GLY A 30 -12.94 -8.24 1.30
CA GLY A 30 -13.27 -8.90 0.04
C GLY A 30 -13.49 -10.41 0.21
N GLN A 31 -12.77 -11.07 1.11
CA GLN A 31 -12.95 -12.50 1.38
C GLN A 31 -14.32 -12.86 1.99
N LYS A 32 -14.96 -11.92 2.71
CA LYS A 32 -16.30 -12.14 3.27
C LYS A 32 -17.41 -11.97 2.23
N GLU A 33 -17.14 -11.30 1.12
CA GLU A 33 -18.10 -11.07 0.06
C GLU A 33 -17.99 -12.15 -1.03
N ILE A 34 -18.97 -13.05 -1.09
CA ILE A 34 -19.01 -14.10 -2.11
C ILE A 34 -19.56 -13.50 -3.41
N GLY A 35 -18.71 -13.40 -4.43
CA GLY A 35 -19.09 -12.96 -5.78
C GLY A 35 -18.07 -12.06 -6.46
N TYR A 36 -18.45 -11.51 -7.61
CA TYR A 36 -17.58 -10.65 -8.43
C TYR A 36 -17.10 -9.40 -7.69
N ILE A 37 -17.92 -8.84 -6.80
CA ILE A 37 -17.58 -7.65 -6.00
C ILE A 37 -16.44 -7.96 -5.01
N GLY A 38 -16.46 -9.11 -4.33
CA GLY A 38 -15.39 -9.53 -3.43
C GLY A 38 -14.06 -9.73 -4.16
N ILE A 39 -14.10 -10.32 -5.36
CA ILE A 39 -12.93 -10.50 -6.23
C ILE A 39 -12.34 -9.16 -6.65
N LEU A 40 -13.18 -8.19 -7.07
CA LEU A 40 -12.72 -6.85 -7.41
C LEU A 40 -12.05 -6.14 -6.23
N LYS A 41 -12.63 -6.25 -5.02
CA LYS A 41 -12.03 -5.66 -3.80
C LYS A 41 -10.67 -6.28 -3.50
N MET A 42 -10.54 -7.60 -3.64
CA MET A 42 -9.26 -8.29 -3.49
C MET A 42 -8.25 -7.84 -4.54
N MET A 43 -8.65 -7.70 -5.82
CA MET A 43 -7.78 -7.23 -6.90
C MET A 43 -7.26 -5.81 -6.65
N ILE A 44 -8.13 -4.90 -6.18
CA ILE A 44 -7.74 -3.53 -5.83
C ILE A 44 -6.76 -3.54 -4.65
N GLY A 45 -7.02 -4.36 -3.61
CA GLY A 45 -6.10 -4.52 -2.50
C GLY A 45 -4.72 -5.04 -2.92
N LEU A 46 -4.70 -6.04 -3.80
CA LEU A 46 -3.47 -6.63 -4.35
C LEU A 46 -2.69 -5.63 -5.21
N ALA A 47 -3.38 -4.88 -6.07
CA ALA A 47 -2.79 -3.81 -6.87
C ALA A 47 -2.14 -2.73 -5.98
N GLY A 48 -2.78 -2.39 -4.85
CA GLY A 48 -2.21 -1.47 -3.86
C GLY A 48 -0.91 -1.97 -3.23
N ILE A 49 -0.83 -3.28 -2.91
CA ILE A 49 0.40 -3.90 -2.39
C ILE A 49 1.51 -3.90 -3.45
N LEU A 50 1.19 -4.24 -4.70
CA LEU A 50 2.15 -4.24 -5.81
C LEU A 50 2.67 -2.82 -6.10
N PHE A 51 1.81 -1.82 -6.06
CA PHE A 51 2.20 -0.42 -6.20
C PHE A 51 3.19 0.00 -5.10
N LEU A 52 2.91 -0.36 -3.83
CA LEU A 52 3.82 -0.12 -2.72
C LEU A 52 5.16 -0.79 -2.91
N LEU A 53 5.16 -2.04 -3.36
CA LEU A 53 6.38 -2.80 -3.60
C LEU A 53 7.21 -2.15 -4.72
N GLY A 54 6.58 -1.75 -5.82
CA GLY A 54 7.25 -1.03 -6.92
C GLY A 54 7.82 0.32 -6.48
N PHE A 55 7.07 1.08 -5.69
CA PHE A 55 7.51 2.35 -5.13
C PHE A 55 8.71 2.17 -4.18
N TYR A 56 8.65 1.20 -3.27
CA TYR A 56 9.75 0.86 -2.37
C TYR A 56 10.99 0.40 -3.16
N ASN A 57 10.80 -0.47 -4.14
CA ASN A 57 11.89 -0.98 -4.97
C ASN A 57 12.57 0.13 -5.79
N SER A 58 11.81 1.09 -6.32
CA SER A 58 12.38 2.26 -7.01
C SER A 58 13.15 3.20 -6.07
N PHE A 59 12.83 3.21 -4.78
CA PHE A 59 13.54 4.02 -3.79
C PHE A 59 14.85 3.36 -3.34
N TYR A 60 14.88 2.04 -3.29
CA TYR A 60 16.06 1.27 -2.86
C TYR A 60 17.04 0.97 -4.00
N ASN A 61 16.54 0.75 -5.22
CA ASN A 61 17.37 0.42 -6.38
C ASN A 61 17.86 1.65 -7.16
N LYS A 62 18.11 2.76 -6.44
CA LYS A 62 18.63 4.03 -6.96
C LYS A 62 19.88 4.42 -6.17
#